data_AF-A0AB39RLN6-F1
#
_entry.id   AF-A0AB39RLN6-F1
#
_cell.length_a   1.000
_cell.length_b   1.000
_cell.length_c   1.000
_cell.angle_alpha   90.00
_cell.angle_beta   90.00
_cell.angle_gamma   90.00
#
_symmetry.space_group_name_H-M   'P 1'
#
loop_
_entity.id
_entity.type
_entity.pdbx_description
1 polymer ?
#
loop_
_entity_poly.entity_id
_entity_poly.type
_entity_poly.pdbx_seq_one_letter_code
_entity_poly.pdbx_strand_id
1 'polypeptide(L)'
;MSEVDALVRRLTPEDRAAVSLLDLQRLQVERAGVSEQTAGQLREPTYGVLSCLRLWQVLIRRMEQDWPSTDYYMVYEYLNDLTVRDSLEGYVEALPQHVAVKIRRTLDLLDERFTAVTTSDGGAELSLYWRPLAEGREARWWWLRKPTVLPPGW
;
A
#
# COMPACT_ATOMS: atom_id res chain seq x y z
N MET A 1 10.90 -2.90 16.40
CA MET A 1 10.70 -3.93 15.33
C MET A 1 9.41 -3.59 14.62
N SER A 2 9.36 -3.61 13.29
CA SER A 2 8.16 -3.21 12.55
C SER A 2 7.09 -4.32 12.56
N GLU A 3 5.81 -3.96 12.38
CA GLU A 3 4.69 -4.91 12.33
C GLU A 3 4.86 -5.91 11.17
N VAL A 4 5.35 -5.41 10.03
CA VAL A 4 5.66 -6.23 8.86
C VAL A 4 6.82 -7.18 9.14
N ASP A 5 7.87 -6.76 9.86
CA ASP A 5 8.96 -7.68 10.24
C ASP A 5 8.46 -8.78 11.18
N ALA A 6 7.57 -8.43 12.12
CA ALA A 6 6.95 -9.38 13.03
C ALA A 6 6.03 -10.37 12.28
N LEU A 7 5.31 -9.91 11.26
CA LEU A 7 4.58 -10.78 10.34
C LEU A 7 5.54 -11.72 9.61
N VAL A 8 6.57 -11.19 8.96
CA VAL A 8 7.54 -11.97 8.18
C VAL A 8 8.19 -13.06 9.02
N ARG A 9 8.52 -12.81 10.29
CA ARG A 9 9.07 -13.84 11.19
C ARG A 9 8.08 -14.96 11.52
N ARG A 10 6.78 -14.68 11.51
CA ARG A 10 5.71 -15.64 11.83
C ARG A 10 5.22 -16.45 10.62
N LEU A 11 5.60 -16.06 9.40
CA LEU A 11 5.25 -16.81 8.20
C LEU A 11 5.98 -18.16 8.16
N THR A 12 5.21 -19.24 8.09
CA THR A 12 5.68 -20.61 7.85
C THR A 12 6.19 -20.76 6.41
N PRO A 13 6.90 -21.85 6.08
CA PRO A 13 7.27 -22.13 4.70
C PRO A 13 6.06 -22.21 3.75
N GLU A 14 4.94 -22.77 4.20
CA GLU A 14 3.68 -22.82 3.44
C GLU A 14 3.10 -21.43 3.19
N ASP A 15 3.05 -20.58 4.23
CA ASP A 15 2.57 -19.21 4.07
C ASP A 15 3.41 -18.45 3.03
N ARG A 16 4.74 -18.63 3.08
CA ARG A 16 5.67 -17.99 2.13
C ARG A 16 5.45 -18.48 0.71
N ALA A 17 5.23 -19.78 0.52
CA ALA A 17 4.94 -20.34 -0.79
C ALA A 17 3.65 -19.75 -1.39
N ALA A 18 2.61 -19.59 -0.58
CA ALA A 18 1.35 -18.96 -1.02
C ALA A 18 1.55 -17.49 -1.42
N VAL A 19 2.30 -16.72 -0.63
CA VAL A 19 2.68 -15.33 -0.97
C VAL A 19 3.49 -15.29 -2.26
N SER A 20 4.51 -16.15 -2.39
CA SER A 20 5.35 -16.23 -3.59
C SER A 20 4.55 -16.57 -4.85
N LEU A 21 3.50 -17.39 -4.75
CA LEU A 21 2.65 -17.70 -5.90
C LEU A 21 1.94 -16.45 -6.43
N LEU A 22 1.36 -15.62 -5.55
CA LEU A 22 0.75 -14.35 -5.95
C LEU A 22 1.80 -13.35 -6.46
N ASP A 23 2.97 -13.29 -5.83
CA ASP A 23 4.07 -12.43 -6.26
C ASP A 23 4.56 -12.80 -7.68
N LEU A 24 4.60 -14.09 -8.02
CA LEU A 24 4.93 -14.54 -9.37
C LEU A 24 3.87 -14.13 -10.39
N GLN A 25 2.59 -14.21 -10.05
CA GLN A 25 1.50 -13.73 -10.92
C GLN A 25 1.61 -12.22 -11.13
N ARG A 26 1.89 -11.47 -10.06
CA ARG A 26 2.10 -10.02 -10.16
C ARG A 26 3.29 -9.67 -11.03
N LEU A 27 4.41 -10.39 -10.87
CA LEU A 27 5.60 -10.20 -11.70
C LEU A 27 5.32 -10.43 -13.18
N GLN A 28 4.48 -11.40 -13.53
CA GLN A 28 4.06 -11.63 -14.92
C GLN A 28 3.30 -10.42 -15.49
N VAL A 29 2.36 -9.86 -14.72
CA VAL A 29 1.61 -8.66 -15.12
C VAL A 29 2.54 -7.46 -15.30
N GLU A 30 3.45 -7.22 -14.35
CA GLU A 30 4.40 -6.10 -14.42
C GLU A 30 5.35 -6.23 -15.60
N ARG A 31 5.86 -7.44 -15.88
CA ARG A 31 6.71 -7.69 -17.06
C ARG A 31 5.97 -7.47 -18.38
N ALA A 32 4.69 -7.80 -18.46
CA ALA A 32 3.88 -7.59 -19.66
C ALA A 32 3.63 -6.10 -19.95
N GLY A 33 3.73 -5.24 -18.93
CA GLY A 33 3.51 -3.79 -19.05
C GLY A 33 4.75 -2.97 -19.40
N VAL A 34 5.92 -3.59 -19.57
CA VAL A 34 7.20 -2.89 -19.81
C VAL A 34 7.93 -3.43 -21.03
N SER A 35 8.99 -2.73 -21.46
CA SER A 35 9.85 -3.18 -22.55
C SER A 35 10.51 -4.54 -22.24
N GLU A 36 10.86 -5.33 -23.27
CA GLU A 36 11.52 -6.62 -23.10
C GLU A 36 12.82 -6.53 -22.28
N GLN A 37 13.60 -5.47 -22.51
CA GLN A 37 14.82 -5.21 -21.75
C GLN A 37 14.54 -5.02 -20.26
N THR A 38 13.53 -4.21 -19.92
CA THR A 38 13.10 -3.99 -18.54
C THR A 38 12.52 -5.27 -17.93
N ALA A 39 11.69 -5.99 -18.68
CA ALA A 39 11.08 -7.24 -18.24
C ALA A 39 12.13 -8.32 -17.87
N GLY A 40 13.22 -8.41 -18.66
CA GLY A 40 14.34 -9.32 -18.38
C GLY A 40 15.11 -9.00 -17.10
N GLN A 41 15.04 -7.76 -16.61
CA GLN A 41 15.71 -7.30 -15.39
C GLN A 41 14.86 -7.46 -14.13
N LEU A 42 13.53 -7.41 -14.24
CA LEU A 42 12.63 -7.59 -13.10
C LEU A 42 12.70 -9.03 -12.59
N ARG A 43 13.22 -9.25 -11.38
CA ARG A 43 13.33 -10.58 -10.75
C ARG A 43 12.24 -10.86 -9.72
N GLU A 44 11.68 -9.81 -9.15
CA GLU A 44 10.63 -9.81 -8.13
C GLU A 44 9.62 -8.72 -8.50
N PRO A 45 8.34 -8.87 -8.11
CA PRO A 45 7.36 -7.82 -8.36
C PRO A 45 7.69 -6.58 -7.54
N THR A 46 7.57 -5.42 -8.17
CA THR A 46 7.64 -4.11 -7.51
C THR A 46 6.55 -4.01 -6.44
N TYR A 47 5.35 -4.46 -6.79
CA TYR A 47 4.17 -4.38 -5.93
C TYR A 47 3.71 -5.76 -5.44
N GLY A 48 4.64 -6.60 -4.98
CA GLY A 48 4.32 -7.85 -4.29
C GLY A 48 3.66 -7.65 -2.92
N VAL A 49 3.09 -8.71 -2.34
CA VAL A 49 2.25 -8.64 -1.13
C VAL A 49 2.98 -7.97 0.04
N LEU A 50 4.19 -8.44 0.36
CA LEU A 50 4.97 -7.90 1.48
C LEU A 50 5.57 -6.53 1.15
N SER A 51 5.88 -6.26 -0.11
CA SER A 51 6.36 -4.95 -0.56
C SER A 51 5.28 -3.89 -0.38
N CYS A 52 4.04 -4.19 -0.78
CA CYS A 52 2.88 -3.33 -0.57
C CYS A 52 2.63 -3.03 0.92
N LEU A 53 2.70 -4.04 1.79
CA LEU A 53 2.60 -3.82 3.25
C LEU A 53 3.69 -2.88 3.78
N ARG A 54 4.93 -3.01 3.28
CA ARG A 54 6.03 -2.14 3.70
C ARG A 54 5.84 -0.71 3.19
N LEU A 55 5.44 -0.53 1.95
CA LEU A 55 5.14 0.80 1.39
C LEU A 55 4.04 1.49 2.21
N TRP A 56 2.97 0.76 2.52
CA TRP A 56 1.90 1.27 3.38
C TRP A 56 2.41 1.69 4.76
N GLN A 57 3.20 0.84 5.41
CA GLN A 57 3.82 1.16 6.71
C GLN A 57 4.78 2.36 6.63
N VAL A 58 5.54 2.51 5.55
CA VAL A 58 6.47 3.63 5.35
C VAL A 58 5.71 4.94 5.24
N LEU A 59 4.64 5.01 4.45
CA LEU A 59 3.78 6.19 4.38
C LEU A 59 3.26 6.58 5.77
N ILE A 60 2.70 5.62 6.50
CA ILE A 60 2.17 5.87 7.86
C ILE A 60 3.24 6.44 8.78
N ARG A 61 4.44 5.84 8.77
CA ARG A 61 5.56 6.32 9.60
C ARG A 61 6.01 7.73 9.26
N ARG A 62 5.97 8.12 7.99
CA ARG A 62 6.28 9.49 7.56
C ARG A 62 5.28 10.48 8.14
N MET A 63 3.99 10.15 8.09
CA MET A 63 2.93 10.97 8.70
C MET A 63 3.02 11.03 10.22
N GLU A 64 3.34 9.91 10.90
CA GLU A 64 3.55 9.88 12.35
C GLU A 64 4.75 10.74 12.82
N GLN A 65 5.66 11.07 11.91
CA GLN A 65 6.83 11.90 12.17
C GLN A 65 6.64 13.34 11.65
N ASP A 66 5.41 13.74 11.36
CA ASP A 66 5.05 15.05 10.81
C ASP A 66 5.82 15.43 9.55
N TRP A 67 6.15 14.43 8.71
CA TRP A 67 6.97 14.58 7.51
C TRP A 67 8.35 15.18 7.81
N PRO A 68 9.38 14.34 8.05
CA PRO A 68 10.73 14.83 8.28
C PRO A 68 11.12 15.88 7.24
N SER A 69 11.77 16.99 7.64
CA SER A 69 11.99 18.15 6.76
C SER A 69 12.82 17.86 5.50
N THR A 70 13.44 16.68 5.42
CA THR A 70 14.16 16.17 4.24
C THR A 70 13.29 15.32 3.30
N ASP A 71 12.10 14.91 3.73
CA ASP A 71 11.14 14.11 2.97
C ASP A 71 10.16 15.04 2.25
N TYR A 72 10.65 15.66 1.17
CA TYR A 72 9.77 16.24 0.16
C TYR A 72 8.90 15.12 -0.41
N TYR A 73 7.57 15.27 -0.29
CA TYR A 73 6.62 14.22 -0.64
C TYR A 73 5.43 14.84 -1.38
N MET A 74 5.24 14.43 -2.62
CA MET A 74 4.23 14.97 -3.53
C MET A 74 2.88 14.29 -3.30
N VAL A 75 1.77 15.00 -3.54
CA VAL A 75 0.43 14.39 -3.51
C VAL A 75 0.32 13.15 -4.41
N TYR A 76 0.99 13.12 -5.57
CA TYR A 76 0.97 11.95 -6.45
C TYR A 76 1.66 10.71 -5.86
N GLU A 77 2.65 10.89 -4.99
CA GLU A 77 3.27 9.78 -4.26
C GLU A 77 2.27 9.23 -3.22
N TYR A 78 1.52 10.12 -2.55
CA TYR A 78 0.43 9.72 -1.66
C TYR A 78 -0.64 8.90 -2.39
N LEU A 79 -1.10 9.36 -3.56
CA LEU A 79 -2.08 8.65 -4.38
C LEU A 79 -1.57 7.27 -4.83
N ASN A 80 -0.26 7.15 -5.12
CA ASN A 80 0.35 5.85 -5.44
C ASN A 80 0.30 4.90 -4.23
N ASP A 81 0.61 5.39 -3.03
CA ASP A 81 0.54 4.58 -1.82
C ASP A 81 -0.90 4.20 -1.43
N LEU A 82 -1.91 5.02 -1.75
CA LEU A 82 -3.32 4.61 -1.63
C LEU A 82 -3.70 3.51 -2.63
N THR A 83 -3.14 3.54 -3.84
CA THR A 83 -3.31 2.47 -4.85
C THR A 83 -2.63 1.17 -4.41
N VAL A 84 -1.50 1.28 -3.70
CA VAL A 84 -0.85 0.14 -3.03
C VAL A 84 -1.79 -0.45 -1.97
N ARG A 85 -2.50 0.39 -1.21
CA ARG A 85 -3.50 -0.08 -0.24
C ARG A 85 -4.70 -0.77 -0.91
N ASP A 86 -5.16 -0.32 -2.08
CA ASP A 86 -6.16 -1.03 -2.88
C ASP A 86 -5.66 -2.43 -3.27
N SER A 87 -4.40 -2.53 -3.70
CA SER A 87 -3.80 -3.82 -4.10
C SER A 87 -3.76 -4.83 -2.94
N LEU A 88 -3.52 -4.36 -1.71
CA LEU A 88 -3.55 -5.21 -0.52
C LEU A 88 -4.93 -5.83 -0.25
N GLU A 89 -6.02 -5.14 -0.58
CA GLU A 89 -7.37 -5.71 -0.48
C GLU A 89 -7.52 -6.92 -1.42
N GLY A 90 -7.13 -6.76 -2.69
CA GLY A 90 -7.13 -7.85 -3.67
C GLY A 90 -6.22 -9.03 -3.29
N TYR A 91 -5.04 -8.77 -2.72
CA TYR A 91 -4.16 -9.84 -2.25
C TYR A 91 -4.75 -10.61 -1.08
N VAL A 92 -5.39 -9.92 -0.13
CA VAL A 92 -6.04 -10.59 1.01
C VAL A 92 -7.20 -11.48 0.54
N GLU A 93 -7.93 -11.09 -0.50
CA GLU A 93 -9.00 -11.90 -1.09
C GLU A 93 -8.47 -13.13 -1.85
N ALA A 94 -7.32 -13.00 -2.52
CA ALA A 94 -6.73 -14.07 -3.32
C ALA A 94 -5.91 -15.09 -2.49
N LEU A 95 -5.47 -14.72 -1.29
CA LEU A 95 -4.65 -15.59 -0.44
C LEU A 95 -5.47 -16.72 0.21
N PRO A 96 -4.86 -17.90 0.46
CA PRO A 96 -5.46 -18.92 1.33
C PRO A 96 -5.83 -18.33 2.70
N GLN A 97 -6.97 -18.75 3.25
CA GLN A 97 -7.57 -18.16 4.46
C GLN A 97 -6.57 -18.04 5.63
N HIS A 98 -5.75 -19.07 5.86
CA HIS A 98 -4.79 -19.08 6.97
C HIS A 98 -3.67 -18.01 6.82
N VAL A 99 -3.30 -17.67 5.58
CA VAL A 99 -2.35 -16.59 5.27
C VAL A 99 -3.06 -15.24 5.30
N ALA A 100 -4.23 -15.15 4.66
CA ALA A 100 -5.05 -13.94 4.59
C ALA A 100 -5.35 -13.38 5.98
N VAL A 101 -5.65 -14.23 6.97
CA VAL A 101 -5.86 -13.81 8.36
C VAL A 101 -4.62 -13.15 8.97
N LYS A 102 -3.41 -13.66 8.68
CA LYS A 102 -2.15 -13.09 9.21
C LYS A 102 -1.84 -11.73 8.56
N ILE A 103 -2.06 -11.64 7.25
CA ILE A 103 -1.90 -10.38 6.49
C ILE A 103 -2.93 -9.35 6.98
N ARG A 104 -4.21 -9.71 7.06
CA ARG A 104 -5.29 -8.82 7.50
C ARG A 104 -5.05 -8.28 8.89
N ARG A 105 -4.64 -9.11 9.85
CA ARG A 105 -4.28 -8.62 11.21
C ARG A 105 -3.17 -7.57 11.20
N THR A 106 -2.19 -7.71 10.30
CA THR A 106 -1.12 -6.72 10.17
C THR A 106 -1.65 -5.44 9.51
N LEU A 107 -2.50 -5.60 8.49
CA LEU A 107 -3.14 -4.51 7.77
C LEU A 107 -4.07 -3.69 8.67
N ASP A 108 -4.89 -4.34 9.50
CA ASP A 108 -5.81 -3.70 10.45
C ASP A 108 -5.04 -2.78 11.43
N LEU A 109 -3.89 -3.24 11.94
CA LEU A 109 -3.01 -2.43 12.80
C LEU A 109 -2.41 -1.22 12.08
N LEU A 110 -2.07 -1.38 10.80
CA LEU A 110 -1.56 -0.27 9.98
C LEU A 110 -2.69 0.72 9.66
N ASP A 111 -3.88 0.24 9.34
CA ASP A 111 -5.05 1.05 9.02
C ASP A 111 -5.55 1.87 10.24
N GLU A 112 -5.46 1.30 11.44
CA GLU A 112 -5.72 2.02 12.70
C GLU A 112 -4.75 3.21 12.86
N ARG A 113 -3.45 2.97 12.65
CA ARG A 113 -2.42 4.01 12.73
C ARG A 113 -2.58 5.06 11.63
N PHE A 114 -2.89 4.63 10.40
CA PHE A 114 -3.22 5.54 9.30
C PHE A 114 -4.39 6.45 9.67
N THR A 115 -5.45 5.89 10.25
CA THR A 115 -6.62 6.64 10.71
C THR A 115 -6.24 7.67 11.77
N ALA A 116 -5.31 7.35 12.68
CA ALA A 116 -4.84 8.25 13.74
C ALA A 116 -4.05 9.47 13.22
N VAL A 117 -3.38 9.35 12.08
CA VAL A 117 -2.57 10.44 11.48
C VAL A 117 -3.23 11.14 10.28
N THR A 118 -4.47 10.75 9.96
CA THR A 118 -5.24 11.35 8.87
C THR A 118 -6.58 11.87 9.35
N THR A 119 -7.13 12.85 8.66
CA THR A 119 -8.50 13.36 8.89
C THR A 119 -9.39 12.97 7.73
N SER A 120 -10.62 12.54 8.04
CA SER A 120 -11.67 12.32 7.04
C SER A 120 -12.23 13.65 6.59
N ASP A 121 -12.10 13.97 5.31
CA ASP A 121 -12.62 15.18 4.67
C ASP A 121 -13.63 14.84 3.56
N GLY A 122 -14.03 13.57 3.46
CA GLY A 122 -14.91 13.08 2.39
C GLY A 122 -14.23 13.00 1.03
N GLY A 123 -12.89 13.05 0.98
CA GLY A 123 -12.12 13.05 -0.26
C GLY A 123 -12.01 14.44 -0.91
N ALA A 124 -12.40 15.51 -0.21
CA ALA A 124 -12.38 16.87 -0.73
C ALA A 124 -10.98 17.28 -1.21
N GLU A 125 -9.94 17.04 -0.41
CA GLU A 125 -8.55 17.32 -0.75
C GLU A 125 -8.09 16.51 -1.97
N LEU A 126 -8.30 15.20 -1.95
CA LEU A 126 -7.81 14.32 -3.01
C LEU A 126 -8.57 14.49 -4.33
N SER A 127 -9.81 15.00 -4.29
CA SER A 127 -10.60 15.27 -5.50
C SER A 127 -9.94 16.28 -6.43
N LEU A 128 -9.06 17.16 -5.92
CA LEU A 128 -8.31 18.12 -6.73
C LEU A 128 -7.27 17.44 -7.65
N TYR A 129 -6.84 16.23 -7.30
CA TYR A 129 -5.72 15.53 -7.95
C TYR A 129 -6.15 14.18 -8.55
N TRP A 130 -7.27 13.61 -8.09
CA TRP A 130 -7.73 12.29 -8.49
C TRP A 130 -9.15 12.33 -9.08
N ARG A 131 -9.22 12.20 -10.40
CA ARG A 131 -10.46 12.32 -11.19
C ARG A 131 -11.62 11.42 -10.70
N PRO A 132 -11.42 10.16 -10.29
CA PRO A 132 -12.51 9.33 -9.77
C PRO A 132 -13.28 9.98 -8.61
N LEU A 133 -12.60 10.61 -7.65
CA LEU A 133 -13.26 11.37 -6.57
C LEU A 133 -13.91 12.64 -7.08
N ALA A 134 -13.26 13.39 -7.98
CA ALA A 134 -13.83 14.60 -8.58
C ALA A 134 -15.16 14.34 -9.30
N GLU A 135 -15.29 13.16 -9.91
CA GLU A 135 -16.51 12.70 -10.59
C GLU A 135 -17.54 12.08 -9.63
N GLY A 136 -17.28 12.06 -8.33
CA GLY A 136 -18.19 11.50 -7.32
C GLY A 136 -18.33 9.99 -7.38
N ARG A 137 -17.33 9.27 -7.91
CA ARG A 137 -17.35 7.80 -7.93
C ARG A 137 -17.16 7.28 -6.50
N GLU A 138 -17.76 6.12 -6.21
CA GLU A 138 -17.51 5.43 -4.94
C GLU A 138 -16.01 5.12 -4.78
N ALA A 139 -15.48 5.45 -3.61
CA ALA A 139 -14.11 5.21 -3.24
C ALA A 139 -14.04 4.51 -1.88
N ARG A 140 -12.96 3.77 -1.64
CA ARG A 140 -12.71 3.14 -0.34
C ARG A 140 -12.41 4.19 0.72
N TRP A 141 -12.67 3.88 1.98
CA TRP A 141 -12.61 4.85 3.07
C TRP A 141 -11.24 5.53 3.22
N TRP A 142 -10.13 4.88 2.86
CA TRP A 142 -8.79 5.50 2.92
C TRP A 142 -8.59 6.60 1.87
N TRP A 143 -9.32 6.56 0.75
CA TRP A 143 -9.34 7.63 -0.25
C TRP A 143 -10.15 8.85 0.20
N LEU A 144 -10.96 8.74 1.25
CA LEU A 144 -11.78 9.83 1.78
C LEU A 144 -11.06 10.62 2.88
N ARG A 145 -9.72 10.48 2.94
CA ARG A 145 -8.89 10.98 4.03
C ARG A 145 -7.63 11.63 3.49
N LYS A 146 -7.19 12.68 4.18
CA LYS A 146 -5.93 13.37 3.93
C LYS A 146 -5.04 13.35 5.18
N PRO A 147 -3.72 13.51 5.03
CA PRO A 147 -2.82 13.72 6.16
C PRO A 147 -3.27 14.89 7.05
N THR A 148 -3.12 14.74 8.37
CA THR A 148 -3.47 15.80 9.33
C THR A 148 -2.55 17.01 9.17
N VAL A 149 -1.24 16.74 9.05
CA VAL A 149 -0.23 17.69 8.58
C VAL A 149 0.05 17.36 7.12
N LEU A 150 0.06 18.33 6.22
CA LEU A 150 0.42 18.09 4.81
C LEU A 150 1.94 18.13 4.63
N PRO A 151 2.52 17.28 3.77
CA PRO A 151 3.95 17.31 3.50
C PRO A 151 4.36 18.60 2.77
N PRO A 152 5.65 18.97 2.80
CA PRO A 152 6.14 20.18 2.16
C PRO A 152 5.92 20.26 0.63
N GLY A 153 5.70 19.13 -0.04
CA GLY A 153 5.55 19.02 -1.50
C GLY A 153 4.12 18.78 -1.99
N TRP A 154 3.11 18.90 -1.13
CA TRP A 154 1.72 18.56 -1.44
C TRP A 154 1.16 19.28 -2.66
#